data_AF-A0A397VNW9-F1
#
_entry.id   AF-A0A397VNW9-F1
#
_cell.length_a   1.000
_cell.length_b   1.000
_cell.length_c   1.000
_cell.angle_alpha   90.00
_cell.angle_beta   90.00
_cell.angle_gamma   90.00
#
_symmetry.space_group_name_H-M   'P 1'
#
loop_
_entity.id
_entity.type
_entity.pdbx_description
1 polymer ?
#
loop_
_entity_poly.entity_id
_entity_poly.type
_entity_poly.pdbx_seq_one_letter_code
_entity_poly.pdbx_strand_id
1 'polypeptide(L)'
;MLSLSSSLKYTANLIGQKIYFLGSDNFTKFFYLDVSYSFDAINPPFIYLPTKIPNENWSITSIGGFNHTTIFLFGGTNDSYYAIDTNGLDEYISNNNSLYAIDTINLDNLPELRRIGASSVVNPLGQIFIFGGYSIKDNDAFTWYNDTITLNIINNIKLSWTIHTDAPISRSGHTATLLDDGRILYIGGFDSSFNYVPMDQTADGSVPNSRSEHSAVLVMQNDEIIIYGGLRQDSTLPPTPTLAVLTYGKTFTWITQIINGSKPPIVYSHNAILVGDLMIVTLGM
;
A
#
# COMPACT_ATOMS: atom_id res chain seq x y z
N MET A 1 -16.51 7.98 -6.19
CA MET A 1 -15.66 6.78 -6.00
C MET A 1 -16.05 5.75 -7.03
N LEU A 2 -15.09 5.26 -7.81
CA LEU A 2 -15.27 4.16 -8.77
C LEU A 2 -14.67 2.89 -8.16
N SER A 3 -15.31 1.74 -8.33
CA SER A 3 -14.85 0.46 -7.75
C SER A 3 -14.67 -0.59 -8.83
N LEU A 4 -13.50 -1.23 -8.87
CA LEU A 4 -13.21 -2.41 -9.69
C LEU A 4 -13.10 -3.62 -8.75
N SER A 5 -13.88 -4.69 -8.93
CA SER A 5 -13.89 -5.84 -8.00
C SER A 5 -13.13 -7.04 -8.56
N SER A 6 -12.31 -7.71 -7.73
CA SER A 6 -11.66 -8.98 -8.06
C SER A 6 -11.27 -9.73 -6.79
N SER A 7 -11.37 -11.07 -6.77
CA SER A 7 -10.97 -11.92 -5.62
C SER A 7 -9.45 -12.04 -5.41
N LEU A 8 -8.70 -11.04 -5.86
CA LEU A 8 -7.32 -11.15 -6.32
C LEU A 8 -6.52 -9.97 -5.78
N LYS A 9 -5.32 -10.23 -5.24
CA LYS A 9 -4.54 -9.23 -4.50
C LYS A 9 -3.55 -8.58 -5.45
N TYR A 10 -3.87 -7.36 -5.85
CA TYR A 10 -3.00 -6.51 -6.64
C TYR A 10 -2.45 -5.38 -5.78
N THR A 11 -1.31 -4.84 -6.16
CA THR A 11 -0.88 -3.50 -5.81
C THR A 11 -1.27 -2.55 -6.96
N ALA A 12 -1.44 -1.27 -6.68
CA ALA A 12 -1.77 -0.28 -7.68
C ALA A 12 -0.90 0.98 -7.52
N ASN A 13 -0.33 1.48 -8.62
CA ASN A 13 0.58 2.63 -8.62
C ASN A 13 0.25 3.57 -9.78
N LEU A 14 0.07 4.87 -9.50
CA LEU A 14 -0.18 5.88 -10.53
C LEU A 14 1.13 6.50 -11.02
N ILE A 15 1.45 6.30 -12.30
CA ILE A 15 2.59 6.97 -12.96
C ILE A 15 2.04 7.76 -14.16
N GLY A 16 2.15 9.08 -14.09
CA GLY A 16 1.48 9.97 -15.03
C GLY A 16 -0.03 9.73 -15.01
N GLN A 17 -0.60 9.36 -16.15
CA GLN A 17 -2.03 9.09 -16.33
C GLN A 17 -2.34 7.59 -16.41
N LYS A 18 -1.47 6.73 -15.89
CA LYS A 18 -1.63 5.27 -15.96
C LYS A 18 -1.53 4.65 -14.57
N ILE A 19 -2.55 3.85 -14.23
CA ILE A 19 -2.54 3.05 -13.01
C ILE A 19 -1.98 1.68 -13.37
N TYR A 20 -0.81 1.36 -12.84
CA TYR A 20 -0.12 0.10 -13.01
C TYR A 20 -0.48 -0.88 -11.90
N PHE A 21 -0.86 -2.09 -12.28
CA PHE A 21 -1.27 -3.16 -11.38
C PHE A 21 -0.29 -4.33 -11.41
N LEU A 22 0.19 -4.74 -10.23
CA LEU A 22 1.10 -5.88 -10.07
C LEU A 22 0.49 -6.82 -9.02
N GLY A 23 0.22 -8.08 -9.36
CA GLY A 23 -0.34 -9.05 -8.41
C GLY A 23 -1.03 -10.27 -9.03
N SER A 24 -1.77 -11.03 -8.22
CA SER A 24 -2.10 -12.43 -8.54
C SER A 24 -3.50 -12.64 -9.12
N ASP A 25 -3.54 -13.30 -10.29
CA ASP A 25 -4.46 -14.38 -10.67
C ASP A 25 -3.70 -15.32 -11.60
N ASN A 26 -3.37 -16.52 -11.12
CA ASN A 26 -2.45 -17.47 -11.76
C ASN A 26 -1.07 -16.90 -12.12
N PHE A 27 -0.65 -15.88 -11.37
CA PHE A 27 0.71 -15.33 -11.28
C PHE A 27 1.23 -14.72 -12.58
N THR A 28 2.03 -13.66 -12.50
CA THR A 28 2.70 -12.96 -13.62
C THR A 28 1.92 -11.86 -14.36
N LYS A 29 0.73 -11.44 -13.91
CA LYS A 29 -0.01 -10.35 -14.57
C LYS A 29 0.54 -8.99 -14.18
N PHE A 30 1.13 -8.32 -15.15
CA PHE A 30 1.43 -6.90 -15.10
C PHE A 30 0.58 -6.19 -16.15
N PHE A 31 -0.25 -5.24 -15.73
CA PHE A 31 -1.12 -4.50 -16.64
C PHE A 31 -1.34 -3.09 -16.13
N TYR A 32 -1.93 -2.23 -16.97
CA TYR A 32 -2.29 -0.89 -16.56
C TYR A 32 -3.66 -0.47 -17.08
N LEU A 33 -4.25 0.52 -16.42
CA LEU A 33 -5.42 1.27 -16.87
C LEU A 33 -4.99 2.70 -17.21
N ASP A 34 -5.22 3.12 -18.44
CA ASP A 34 -4.99 4.51 -18.86
C ASP A 34 -6.19 5.37 -18.47
N VAL A 35 -5.99 6.28 -17.52
CA VAL A 35 -7.02 7.17 -16.97
C VAL A 35 -7.03 8.54 -17.67
N SER A 36 -6.28 8.70 -18.77
CA SER A 36 -6.37 9.89 -19.62
C SER A 36 -7.72 10.01 -20.35
N TYR A 37 -8.46 8.91 -20.43
CA TYR A 37 -9.72 8.80 -21.15
C TYR A 37 -10.81 8.28 -20.21
N SER A 38 -12.06 8.65 -20.48
CA SER A 38 -13.21 8.04 -19.80
C SER A 38 -13.33 6.56 -20.16
N PHE A 39 -13.73 5.74 -19.20
CA PHE A 39 -13.91 4.30 -19.36
C PHE A 39 -15.16 3.81 -18.62
N ASP A 40 -15.68 2.66 -19.05
CA ASP A 40 -16.71 1.93 -18.32
C ASP A 40 -16.07 1.21 -17.13
N ALA A 41 -16.53 1.50 -15.91
CA ALA A 41 -16.03 0.87 -14.70
C ALA A 41 -16.44 -0.61 -14.58
N ILE A 42 -17.48 -1.04 -15.29
CA ILE A 42 -17.90 -2.45 -15.33
C ILE A 42 -16.91 -3.26 -16.19
N ASN A 43 -16.44 -2.69 -17.31
CA ASN A 43 -15.50 -3.33 -18.23
C ASN A 43 -14.31 -2.40 -18.54
N PRO A 44 -13.37 -2.22 -17.59
CA PRO A 44 -12.25 -1.31 -17.78
C PRO A 44 -11.31 -1.79 -18.90
N PRO A 45 -10.79 -0.87 -19.75
CA PRO A 45 -9.90 -1.21 -20.86
C PRO A 45 -8.47 -1.45 -20.37
N PHE A 46 -8.24 -2.53 -19.62
CA PHE A 46 -6.92 -2.89 -19.14
C PHE A 46 -5.97 -3.28 -20.29
N ILE A 47 -4.73 -2.82 -20.21
CA ILE A 47 -3.67 -3.15 -21.16
C ILE A 47 -2.65 -4.04 -20.45
N TYR A 48 -2.55 -5.30 -20.90
CA TYR A 48 -1.63 -6.30 -20.35
C TYR A 48 -0.24 -6.16 -20.96
N LEU A 49 0.77 -6.17 -20.09
CA LEU A 49 2.18 -6.12 -20.45
C LEU A 49 2.74 -7.55 -20.56
N PRO A 50 3.72 -7.79 -21.45
CA PRO A 50 4.28 -9.12 -21.67
C PRO A 50 5.19 -9.60 -20.53
N THR A 51 5.57 -8.71 -19.62
CA THR A 51 6.51 -8.99 -18.53
C THR A 51 5.87 -9.83 -17.44
N LYS A 52 6.54 -10.93 -17.09
CA LYS A 52 6.19 -11.74 -15.93
C LYS A 52 6.78 -11.13 -14.67
N ILE A 53 5.94 -10.93 -13.66
CA ILE A 53 6.37 -10.55 -12.32
C ILE A 53 6.49 -11.79 -11.41
N PRO A 54 7.42 -11.81 -10.44
CA PRO A 54 7.51 -12.77 -9.37
C PRO A 54 6.19 -12.90 -8.62
N ASN A 55 6.00 -14.08 -8.07
CA ASN A 55 4.80 -14.40 -7.34
C ASN A 55 4.92 -13.90 -5.89
N GLU A 56 4.29 -12.75 -5.64
CA GLU A 56 4.42 -12.03 -4.39
C GLU A 56 3.05 -11.58 -3.86
N ASN A 57 2.43 -12.39 -2.99
CA ASN A 57 1.18 -12.07 -2.31
C ASN A 57 1.43 -11.16 -1.11
N TRP A 58 0.54 -10.18 -0.86
CA TRP A 58 0.68 -9.19 0.22
C TRP A 58 2.02 -8.42 0.20
N SER A 59 2.60 -8.31 -0.99
CA SER A 59 3.73 -7.44 -1.27
C SER A 59 3.29 -5.98 -1.29
N ILE A 60 4.29 -5.11 -1.28
CA ILE A 60 4.14 -3.67 -1.26
C ILE A 60 4.83 -3.14 -2.49
N THR A 61 4.23 -2.17 -3.16
CA THR A 61 4.91 -1.41 -4.19
C THR A 61 5.06 0.05 -3.80
N SER A 62 6.18 0.64 -4.19
CA SER A 62 6.39 2.08 -4.11
C SER A 62 6.92 2.62 -5.43
N ILE A 63 6.49 3.82 -5.78
CA ILE A 63 7.06 4.55 -6.91
C ILE A 63 8.32 5.26 -6.43
N GLY A 64 9.42 5.12 -7.16
CA GLY A 64 10.67 5.81 -6.88
C GLY A 64 11.52 6.02 -8.13
N GLY A 65 12.81 6.20 -7.94
CA GLY A 65 13.79 6.41 -9.00
C GLY A 65 13.79 7.83 -9.56
N PHE A 66 14.78 8.15 -10.38
CA PHE A 66 14.88 9.42 -11.10
C PHE A 66 13.60 9.65 -11.92
N ASN A 67 12.89 10.75 -11.65
CA ASN A 67 11.60 11.14 -12.23
C ASN A 67 10.34 10.36 -11.79
N HIS A 68 10.39 9.55 -10.72
CA HIS A 68 9.22 8.80 -10.22
C HIS A 68 8.60 7.86 -11.27
N THR A 69 9.44 7.21 -12.09
CA THR A 69 9.01 6.29 -13.16
C THR A 69 9.31 4.82 -12.86
N THR A 70 9.86 4.50 -11.70
CA THR A 70 10.21 3.12 -11.33
C THR A 70 9.26 2.62 -10.25
N ILE A 71 8.75 1.40 -10.40
CA ILE A 71 7.96 0.70 -9.38
C ILE A 71 8.90 -0.28 -8.69
N PHE A 72 9.10 -0.08 -7.40
CA PHE A 72 9.84 -1.01 -6.54
C PHE A 72 8.85 -1.95 -5.87
N LEU A 73 9.13 -3.24 -5.87
CA LEU A 73 8.34 -4.27 -5.19
C LEU A 73 9.11 -4.77 -3.97
N PHE A 74 8.44 -4.81 -2.83
CA PHE A 74 9.01 -5.20 -1.55
C PHE A 74 8.13 -6.22 -0.85
N GLY A 75 8.76 -7.13 -0.11
CA GLY A 75 8.02 -7.97 0.82
C GLY A 75 7.16 -9.02 0.12
N GLY A 76 6.14 -9.49 0.84
CA GLY A 76 5.19 -10.49 0.37
C GLY A 76 5.49 -11.93 0.80
N THR A 77 4.65 -12.85 0.34
CA THR A 77 4.83 -14.31 0.42
C THR A 77 4.75 -14.91 -0.99
N ASN A 78 5.50 -15.97 -1.29
CA ASN A 78 5.24 -16.74 -2.51
C ASN A 78 4.14 -17.82 -2.26
N ASP A 79 3.83 -18.65 -3.27
CA ASP A 79 2.78 -19.70 -3.25
C ASP A 79 2.81 -20.64 -2.05
N SER A 80 3.99 -20.89 -1.49
CA SER A 80 4.06 -21.51 -0.18
C SER A 80 3.77 -20.40 0.81
N TYR A 81 2.65 -20.47 1.53
CA TYR A 81 2.42 -19.70 2.77
C TYR A 81 3.65 -19.74 3.73
N TYR A 82 4.54 -20.71 3.49
CA TYR A 82 5.81 -21.04 4.13
C TYR A 82 7.06 -20.67 3.32
N ALA A 83 7.03 -19.73 2.40
CA ALA A 83 8.23 -19.44 1.62
C ALA A 83 9.30 -18.73 2.41
N ILE A 84 10.19 -19.59 2.89
CA ILE A 84 11.49 -19.38 3.47
C ILE A 84 12.28 -18.37 2.64
N ASP A 85 12.61 -17.29 3.33
CA ASP A 85 13.80 -16.46 3.24
C ASP A 85 14.61 -16.56 1.94
N THR A 86 14.32 -15.66 1.00
CA THR A 86 15.35 -15.14 0.10
C THR A 86 15.29 -13.62 0.18
N ASN A 87 16.42 -13.01 0.52
CA ASN A 87 16.62 -11.57 0.73
C ASN A 87 16.50 -10.76 -0.59
N GLY A 88 15.38 -10.89 -1.30
CA GLY A 88 15.13 -10.24 -2.57
C GLY A 88 14.38 -8.93 -2.41
N LEU A 89 14.97 -7.84 -2.89
CA LEU A 89 14.25 -6.65 -3.33
C LEU A 89 14.14 -6.76 -4.85
N ASP A 90 12.93 -6.69 -5.38
CA ASP A 90 12.69 -6.75 -6.82
C ASP A 90 12.38 -5.35 -7.36
N GLU A 91 13.12 -4.90 -8.37
CA GLU A 91 12.95 -3.59 -9.01
C GLU A 91 12.31 -3.73 -10.40
N TYR A 92 11.25 -2.93 -10.65
CA TYR A 92 10.55 -2.87 -11.94
C TYR A 92 10.56 -1.46 -12.51
N ILE A 93 11.37 -1.22 -13.54
CA ILE A 93 11.37 0.07 -14.24
C ILE A 93 10.16 0.18 -15.17
N SER A 94 9.30 1.18 -14.96
CA SER A 94 8.21 1.52 -15.89
C SER A 94 8.65 2.67 -16.79
N ASN A 95 9.45 2.40 -17.83
CA ASN A 95 9.80 3.41 -18.82
C ASN A 95 9.37 2.96 -20.22
N ASN A 96 8.54 3.78 -20.87
CA ASN A 96 8.21 3.74 -22.32
C ASN A 96 8.39 2.38 -23.02
N ASN A 97 7.56 1.40 -22.64
CA ASN A 97 7.45 0.07 -23.26
C ASN A 97 8.62 -0.92 -23.06
N SER A 98 9.52 -0.73 -22.10
CA SER A 98 10.53 -1.74 -21.76
C SER A 98 10.81 -1.77 -20.25
N LEU A 99 10.53 -2.93 -19.64
CA LEU A 99 10.97 -3.26 -18.28
C LEU A 99 12.34 -3.90 -18.35
N TYR A 100 13.32 -3.25 -17.71
CA TYR A 100 14.56 -3.93 -17.35
C TYR A 100 14.34 -4.53 -15.97
N ALA A 101 14.30 -5.87 -15.90
CA ALA A 101 14.52 -6.56 -14.64
C ALA A 101 15.97 -6.25 -14.25
N ILE A 102 16.16 -5.47 -13.19
CA ILE A 102 17.48 -5.30 -12.61
C ILE A 102 17.74 -6.53 -11.75
N ASP A 103 18.93 -7.12 -11.92
CA ASP A 103 19.47 -8.21 -11.11
C ASP A 103 19.12 -8.01 -9.64
N THR A 104 18.85 -9.10 -8.91
CA THR A 104 18.83 -9.10 -7.44
C THR A 104 20.06 -8.35 -6.98
N ILE A 105 19.88 -7.10 -6.53
CA ILE A 105 21.03 -6.28 -6.19
C ILE A 105 21.56 -6.92 -4.91
N ASN A 106 22.68 -7.66 -5.03
CA ASN A 106 23.43 -8.21 -3.90
C ASN A 106 23.94 -7.02 -3.09
N LEU A 107 23.09 -6.55 -2.20
CA LEU A 107 23.36 -5.44 -1.34
C LEU A 107 23.76 -6.01 -0.01
N ASP A 108 25.03 -5.81 0.33
CA ASP A 108 25.54 -6.15 1.65
C ASP A 108 24.67 -5.48 2.73
N ASN A 109 24.25 -6.24 3.73
CA ASN A 109 23.46 -5.78 4.89
C ASN A 109 22.01 -5.34 4.60
N LEU A 110 21.29 -6.01 3.68
CA LEU A 110 19.83 -5.84 3.57
C LEU A 110 19.16 -5.99 4.96
N PRO A 111 18.21 -5.10 5.34
CA PRO A 111 17.41 -5.32 6.54
C PRO A 111 16.75 -6.69 6.43
N GLU A 112 16.93 -7.51 7.47
CA GLU A 112 16.43 -8.87 7.51
C GLU A 112 14.92 -8.94 7.20
N LEU A 113 14.59 -9.95 6.41
CA LEU A 113 13.29 -10.59 6.23
C LEU A 113 12.24 -9.80 5.44
N ARG A 114 11.81 -10.46 4.36
CA ARG A 114 10.63 -10.14 3.56
C ARG A 114 9.40 -9.98 4.46
N ARG A 115 8.74 -8.81 4.38
CA ARG A 115 7.63 -8.44 5.26
C ARG A 115 6.28 -8.60 4.58
N ILE A 116 5.33 -9.17 5.30
CA ILE A 116 3.93 -9.34 4.89
C ILE A 116 3.10 -8.21 5.51
N GLY A 117 2.32 -7.52 4.68
CA GLY A 117 1.36 -6.52 5.14
C GLY A 117 2.00 -5.28 5.79
N ALA A 118 3.25 -4.99 5.48
CA ALA A 118 3.83 -3.66 5.74
C ALA A 118 3.19 -2.61 4.81
N SER A 119 3.50 -1.35 5.04
CA SER A 119 3.07 -0.25 4.17
C SER A 119 4.25 0.63 3.79
N SER A 120 4.13 1.35 2.67
CA SER A 120 5.19 2.23 2.18
C SER A 120 4.68 3.57 1.67
N VAL A 121 5.50 4.61 1.81
CA VAL A 121 5.29 5.93 1.23
C VAL A 121 6.59 6.43 0.60
N VAL A 122 6.49 7.32 -0.39
CA VAL A 122 7.64 7.95 -1.04
C VAL A 122 7.57 9.46 -0.85
N ASN A 123 8.70 10.10 -0.53
CA ASN A 123 8.77 11.55 -0.45
C ASN A 123 9.15 12.21 -1.79
N PRO A 124 9.04 13.55 -1.91
CA PRO A 124 9.42 14.25 -3.14
C PRO A 124 10.89 14.11 -3.56
N LEU A 125 11.77 13.65 -2.68
CA LEU A 125 13.17 13.35 -2.98
C LEU A 125 13.37 11.92 -3.53
N GLY A 126 12.30 11.13 -3.64
CA GLY A 126 12.34 9.74 -4.10
C GLY A 126 12.81 8.75 -3.05
N GLN A 127 12.89 9.14 -1.77
CA GLN A 127 13.17 8.21 -0.67
C GLN A 127 11.92 7.43 -0.32
N ILE A 128 12.04 6.11 -0.24
CA ILE A 128 10.94 5.21 0.10
C ILE A 128 11.03 4.86 1.58
N PHE A 129 9.94 5.01 2.31
CA PHE A 129 9.81 4.66 3.72
C PHE A 129 8.90 3.45 3.84
N ILE A 130 9.37 2.38 4.48
CA ILE A 130 8.63 1.13 4.69
C ILE A 130 8.51 0.91 6.18
N PHE A 131 7.32 0.65 6.68
CA PHE A 131 7.09 0.43 8.11
C PHE A 131 6.22 -0.78 8.38
N GLY A 132 6.50 -1.41 9.52
CA GLY A 132 5.69 -2.48 10.08
C GLY A 132 5.82 -3.77 9.30
N GLY A 133 4.70 -4.51 9.24
CA GLY A 133 4.62 -5.85 8.69
C GLY A 133 5.12 -6.90 9.67
N TYR A 134 5.03 -8.16 9.24
CA TYR A 134 5.63 -9.29 9.95
C TYR A 134 6.27 -10.25 8.97
N SER A 135 7.15 -11.11 9.46
CA SER A 135 7.70 -12.25 8.73
C SER A 135 7.34 -13.55 9.44
N ILE A 136 7.35 -14.65 8.69
CA ILE A 136 7.14 -16.00 9.21
C ILE A 136 8.49 -16.71 9.12
N LYS A 137 8.96 -17.26 10.24
CA LYS A 137 10.21 -18.02 10.33
C LYS A 137 9.98 -19.51 10.10
N ASP A 138 11.05 -20.28 9.91
CA ASP A 138 11.04 -21.74 9.65
C ASP A 138 10.28 -22.57 10.70
N ASN A 139 10.02 -22.02 11.89
CA ASN A 139 9.30 -22.66 12.98
C ASN A 139 7.86 -22.13 13.16
N ASP A 140 7.28 -21.53 12.12
CA ASP A 140 5.98 -20.85 12.14
C ASP A 140 5.88 -19.69 13.12
N ALA A 141 7.01 -19.22 13.68
CA ALA A 141 7.02 -18.06 14.55
C ALA A 141 6.90 -16.77 13.74
N PHE A 142 5.98 -15.92 14.17
CA PHE A 142 5.84 -14.56 13.62
C PHE A 142 6.87 -13.62 14.24
N THR A 143 7.60 -12.89 13.41
CA THR A 143 8.40 -11.74 13.84
C THR A 143 7.71 -10.47 13.37
N TRP A 144 7.21 -9.67 14.31
CA TRP A 144 6.51 -8.42 14.02
C TRP A 144 7.47 -7.24 14.09
N TYR A 145 7.41 -6.35 13.11
CA TYR A 145 8.34 -5.24 12.99
C TYR A 145 7.71 -3.93 13.47
N ASN A 146 8.47 -3.15 14.23
CA ASN A 146 8.13 -1.80 14.68
C ASN A 146 9.20 -0.79 14.27
N ASP A 147 9.97 -1.08 13.23
CA ASP A 147 10.99 -0.22 12.66
C ASP A 147 10.51 0.38 11.33
N THR A 148 11.12 1.50 10.94
CA THR A 148 10.97 2.10 9.63
C THR A 148 12.27 1.91 8.85
N ILE A 149 12.18 1.31 7.66
CA ILE A 149 13.28 1.23 6.70
C ILE A 149 13.15 2.41 5.73
N THR A 150 14.18 3.25 5.65
CA THR A 150 14.29 4.27 4.60
C THR A 150 15.22 3.74 3.52
N LEU A 151 14.73 3.63 2.29
CA LEU A 151 15.50 3.32 1.09
C LEU A 151 15.82 4.62 0.34
N ASN A 152 17.11 4.87 0.16
CA ASN A 152 17.65 5.95 -0.66
C ASN A 152 18.08 5.41 -2.02
N ILE A 153 17.58 6.05 -3.08
CA ILE A 153 17.93 5.70 -4.46
C ILE A 153 18.95 6.71 -4.97
N ILE A 154 20.21 6.29 -5.09
CA ILE A 154 21.32 7.11 -5.55
C ILE A 154 21.57 6.80 -7.03
N ASN A 155 21.29 7.77 -7.91
CA ASN A 155 21.55 7.72 -9.34
C ASN A 155 21.04 6.44 -10.07
N ASN A 156 19.88 5.90 -9.68
CA ASN A 156 19.21 4.72 -10.26
C ASN A 156 20.01 3.40 -10.27
N ILE A 157 21.20 3.35 -9.69
CA ILE A 157 22.07 2.16 -9.72
C ILE A 157 22.62 1.79 -8.35
N LYS A 158 22.48 2.67 -7.36
CA LYS A 158 22.97 2.44 -6.01
C LYS A 158 21.85 2.67 -5.01
N LEU A 159 21.53 1.63 -4.26
CA LEU A 159 20.59 1.67 -3.16
C LEU A 159 21.36 1.76 -1.83
N SER A 160 20.79 2.45 -0.86
CA SER A 160 21.24 2.37 0.53
C SER A 160 20.05 2.49 1.46
N TRP A 161 20.12 1.86 2.63
CA TRP A 161 19.05 1.90 3.62
C TRP A 161 19.51 2.37 4.97
N THR A 162 18.55 2.86 5.72
CA THR A 162 18.70 3.18 7.13
C THR A 162 17.52 2.61 7.88
N ILE A 163 17.79 1.98 9.02
CA ILE A 163 16.76 1.44 9.91
C ILE A 163 16.55 2.44 11.04
N HIS A 164 15.30 2.82 11.25
CA HIS A 164 14.87 3.70 12.34
C HIS A 164 14.03 2.88 13.33
N THR A 165 14.43 2.87 14.60
CA THR A 165 13.77 2.07 15.65
C THR A 165 12.77 2.87 16.48
N ASP A 166 12.66 4.18 16.26
CA ASP A 166 11.78 5.10 17.01
C ASP A 166 10.37 5.17 16.41
N ALA A 167 9.81 4.03 16.00
CA ALA A 167 8.54 3.98 15.29
C ALA A 167 7.41 3.39 16.16
N PRO A 168 6.13 3.55 15.76
CA PRO A 168 4.97 3.09 16.53
C PRO A 168 5.01 1.59 16.82
N ILE A 169 4.12 1.11 17.70
CA ILE A 169 3.97 -0.34 17.95
C ILE A 169 3.88 -1.14 16.64
N SER A 170 4.47 -2.34 16.66
CA SER A 170 4.52 -3.23 15.50
C SER A 170 3.12 -3.54 14.98
N ARG A 171 2.92 -3.46 13.67
CA ARG A 171 1.61 -3.67 13.06
C ARG A 171 1.64 -4.12 11.60
N SER A 172 0.59 -4.78 11.14
CA SER A 172 0.42 -5.20 9.74
C SER A 172 -1.00 -4.93 9.21
N GLY A 173 -1.17 -4.87 7.88
CA GLY A 173 -2.46 -4.55 7.25
C GLY A 173 -2.97 -3.14 7.56
N HIS A 174 -2.05 -2.24 7.92
CA HIS A 174 -2.30 -0.83 8.19
C HIS A 174 -2.04 -0.01 6.93
N THR A 175 -2.45 1.26 6.94
CA THR A 175 -2.10 2.22 5.88
C THR A 175 -1.04 3.20 6.36
N ALA A 176 -0.23 3.68 5.42
CA ALA A 176 0.69 4.80 5.63
C ALA A 176 0.32 5.96 4.72
N THR A 177 0.43 7.18 5.23
CA THR A 177 0.20 8.41 4.47
C THR A 177 1.29 9.43 4.81
N LEU A 178 2.03 9.88 3.79
CA LEU A 178 3.01 10.95 3.94
C LEU A 178 2.30 12.29 3.78
N LEU A 179 2.34 13.14 4.80
CA LEU A 179 1.77 14.48 4.79
C LEU A 179 2.72 15.49 4.13
N ASP A 180 2.18 16.63 3.74
CA ASP A 180 2.93 17.74 3.13
C ASP A 180 3.97 18.37 4.06
N ASP A 181 3.77 18.28 5.38
CA ASP A 181 4.72 18.67 6.41
C ASP A 181 5.83 17.65 6.69
N GLY A 182 5.84 16.52 5.96
CA GLY A 182 6.86 15.49 6.05
C GLY A 182 6.63 14.43 7.13
N ARG A 183 5.56 14.53 7.93
CA ARG A 183 5.17 13.45 8.85
C ARG A 183 4.59 12.26 8.08
N ILE A 184 4.81 11.06 8.58
CA ILE A 184 4.17 9.84 8.06
C ILE A 184 3.19 9.34 9.12
N LEU A 185 1.92 9.21 8.74
CA LEU A 185 0.87 8.71 9.60
C LEU A 185 0.57 7.24 9.28
N TYR A 186 0.58 6.39 10.32
CA TYR A 186 0.28 4.96 10.23
C TYR A 186 -1.04 4.64 10.92
N ILE A 187 -2.07 4.24 10.16
CA ILE A 187 -3.45 4.10 10.66
C ILE A 187 -3.91 2.64 10.61
N GLY A 188 -4.50 2.18 11.72
CA GLY A 188 -5.15 0.87 11.85
C GLY A 188 -4.18 -0.31 11.74
N GLY A 189 -4.69 -1.43 11.22
CA GLY A 189 -3.99 -2.71 11.11
C GLY A 189 -4.18 -3.62 12.32
N PHE A 190 -3.32 -4.64 12.43
CA PHE A 190 -3.26 -5.60 13.53
C PHE A 190 -1.95 -5.46 14.30
N ASP A 191 -1.96 -5.71 15.61
CA ASP A 191 -0.74 -5.85 16.43
C ASP A 191 -0.22 -7.29 16.48
N SER A 192 0.88 -7.51 17.21
CA SER A 192 1.51 -8.83 17.38
C SER A 192 0.64 -9.88 18.08
N SER A 193 -0.46 -9.46 18.69
CA SER A 193 -1.46 -10.33 19.31
C SER A 193 -2.71 -10.49 18.42
N PHE A 194 -2.63 -10.07 17.15
CA PHE A 194 -3.72 -10.06 16.18
C PHE A 194 -4.93 -9.22 16.62
N ASN A 195 -4.74 -8.29 17.55
CA ASN A 195 -5.79 -7.34 17.90
C ASN A 195 -5.78 -6.19 16.88
N TYR A 196 -6.96 -5.68 16.57
CA TYR A 196 -7.07 -4.47 15.76
C TYR A 196 -6.48 -3.28 16.50
N VAL A 197 -5.49 -2.63 15.88
CA VAL A 197 -4.91 -1.41 16.40
C VAL A 197 -5.98 -0.32 16.38
N PRO A 198 -6.25 0.36 17.51
CA PRO A 198 -7.18 1.47 17.55
C PRO A 198 -6.85 2.54 16.51
N MET A 199 -7.89 3.09 15.89
CA MET A 199 -7.77 4.35 15.14
C MET A 199 -7.30 5.46 16.09
N ASP A 200 -6.70 6.51 15.55
CA ASP A 200 -6.11 7.60 16.36
C ASP A 200 -7.12 8.12 17.39
N GLN A 201 -6.90 7.73 18.65
CA GLN A 201 -7.75 8.08 19.80
C GLN A 201 -7.44 9.47 20.34
N THR A 202 -6.34 10.08 19.88
CA THR A 202 -5.92 11.42 20.30
C THR A 202 -6.51 12.49 19.40
N ALA A 203 -7.00 12.11 18.22
CA ALA A 203 -7.72 13.00 17.31
C ALA A 203 -9.09 13.38 17.87
N ASP A 204 -9.49 14.62 17.63
CA ASP A 204 -10.80 15.13 17.99
C ASP A 204 -11.91 14.44 17.17
N GLY A 205 -13.17 14.59 17.60
CA GLY A 205 -14.33 14.07 16.88
C GLY A 205 -14.67 12.61 17.22
N SER A 206 -15.46 11.97 16.35
CA SER A 206 -15.95 10.61 16.58
C SER A 206 -15.00 9.59 15.96
N VAL A 207 -14.26 8.88 16.81
CA VAL A 207 -13.26 7.90 16.36
C VAL A 207 -13.95 6.72 15.66
N PRO A 208 -13.59 6.40 14.41
CA PRO A 208 -14.18 5.29 13.69
C PRO A 208 -13.75 3.93 14.27
N ASN A 209 -14.48 2.85 13.92
CA ASN A 209 -14.05 1.51 14.31
C ASN A 209 -12.61 1.21 13.84
N SER A 210 -11.84 0.54 14.70
CA SER A 210 -10.56 -0.08 14.36
C SER A 210 -10.75 -1.01 13.17
N ARG A 211 -9.80 -0.95 12.23
CA ARG A 211 -9.89 -1.72 10.98
C ARG A 211 -8.52 -2.03 10.41
N SER A 212 -8.45 -3.05 9.56
CA SER A 212 -7.27 -3.46 8.81
C SER A 212 -7.63 -3.69 7.34
N GLU A 213 -6.61 -3.83 6.49
CA GLU A 213 -6.78 -4.08 5.04
C GLU A 213 -7.69 -3.05 4.34
N HIS A 214 -7.73 -1.84 4.90
CA HIS A 214 -8.36 -0.67 4.33
C HIS A 214 -7.36 0.06 3.43
N SER A 215 -7.86 0.96 2.61
CA SER A 215 -7.02 1.91 1.88
C SER A 215 -7.11 3.31 2.49
N ALA A 216 -6.07 4.11 2.28
CA ALA A 216 -6.05 5.52 2.65
C ALA A 216 -5.45 6.34 1.50
N VAL A 217 -6.04 7.50 1.21
CA VAL A 217 -5.50 8.45 0.21
C VAL A 217 -5.43 9.85 0.83
N LEU A 218 -4.36 10.58 0.51
CA LEU A 218 -4.19 11.98 0.88
C LEU A 218 -4.85 12.89 -0.16
N VAL A 219 -5.74 13.77 0.28
CA VAL A 219 -6.32 14.85 -0.50
C VAL A 219 -5.68 16.15 -0.03
N MET A 220 -4.52 16.47 -0.62
CA MET A 220 -3.70 17.62 -0.21
C MET A 220 -4.42 18.97 -0.28
N GLN A 221 -5.38 19.12 -1.20
CA GLN A 221 -6.10 20.39 -1.38
C GLN A 221 -6.99 20.76 -0.18
N ASN A 222 -7.38 19.77 0.63
CA ASN A 222 -8.31 19.94 1.75
C ASN A 222 -7.70 19.57 3.10
N ASP A 223 -6.42 19.20 3.14
CA ASP A 223 -5.77 18.61 4.31
C ASP A 223 -6.55 17.41 4.89
N GLU A 224 -6.98 16.52 4.00
CA GLU A 224 -7.81 15.35 4.33
C GLU A 224 -7.13 14.03 4.00
N ILE A 225 -7.30 13.04 4.86
CA ILE A 225 -6.97 11.64 4.60
C ILE A 225 -8.29 10.87 4.54
N ILE A 226 -8.61 10.33 3.36
CA ILE A 226 -9.80 9.50 3.18
C ILE A 226 -9.42 8.05 3.43
N ILE A 227 -10.07 7.43 4.41
CA ILE A 227 -9.90 6.01 4.77
C ILE A 227 -11.14 5.24 4.36
N TYR A 228 -10.96 4.17 3.58
CA TYR A 228 -12.07 3.43 2.99
C TYR A 228 -11.96 1.92 3.16
N GLY A 229 -13.12 1.30 3.46
CA GLY A 229 -13.28 -0.16 3.52
C GLY A 229 -12.46 -0.81 4.64
N GLY A 230 -12.04 -2.05 4.42
CA GLY A 230 -11.32 -2.88 5.37
C GLY A 230 -12.22 -3.81 6.19
N LEU A 231 -11.62 -4.52 7.14
CA LEU A 231 -12.28 -5.42 8.08
C LEU A 231 -12.19 -4.85 9.50
N ARG A 232 -13.18 -5.14 10.36
CA ARG A 232 -13.14 -4.80 11.79
C ARG A 232 -13.09 -6.07 12.67
N GLN A 233 -13.08 -5.91 13.99
CA GLN A 233 -12.88 -6.98 14.99
C GLN A 233 -13.75 -8.24 14.84
N ASP A 234 -14.91 -8.17 14.18
CA ASP A 234 -15.79 -9.32 13.91
C ASP A 234 -15.48 -10.02 12.56
N SER A 235 -14.44 -9.59 11.85
CA SER A 235 -13.83 -10.09 10.59
C SER A 235 -14.79 -10.47 9.45
N THR A 236 -16.08 -10.21 9.63
CA THR A 236 -17.20 -10.60 8.76
C THR A 236 -18.08 -9.40 8.43
N LEU A 237 -17.96 -8.30 9.17
CA LEU A 237 -18.70 -7.08 8.92
C LEU A 237 -17.79 -5.94 8.46
N PRO A 238 -18.30 -5.04 7.59
CA PRO A 238 -17.62 -3.80 7.27
C PRO A 238 -17.40 -2.94 8.52
N PRO A 239 -16.35 -2.11 8.54
CA PRO A 239 -16.22 -1.08 9.54
C PRO A 239 -17.33 -0.02 9.41
N THR A 240 -17.70 0.55 10.55
CA THR A 240 -18.66 1.66 10.65
C THR A 240 -17.93 2.91 11.16
N PRO A 241 -17.98 4.05 10.43
CA PRO A 241 -18.42 4.15 9.04
C PRO A 241 -17.45 3.46 8.07
N THR A 242 -17.95 3.06 6.89
CA THR A 242 -17.13 2.40 5.85
C THR A 242 -16.11 3.37 5.25
N LEU A 243 -16.49 4.65 5.13
CA LEU A 243 -15.61 5.75 4.77
C LEU A 243 -15.44 6.64 6.01
N ALA A 244 -14.20 6.86 6.42
CA ALA A 244 -13.84 7.82 7.45
C ALA A 244 -12.91 8.87 6.83
N VAL A 245 -12.98 10.11 7.33
CA VAL A 245 -12.04 11.15 6.92
C VAL A 245 -11.37 11.70 8.16
N LEU A 246 -10.05 11.82 8.09
CA LEU A 246 -9.21 12.45 9.09
C LEU A 246 -8.68 13.74 8.49
N THR A 247 -9.04 14.88 9.06
CA THR A 247 -8.40 16.15 8.71
C THR A 247 -7.10 16.29 9.50
N TYR A 248 -6.10 16.95 8.92
CA TYR A 248 -4.83 17.24 9.59
C TYR A 248 -4.53 18.75 9.56
N GLY A 249 -3.81 19.21 10.58
CA GLY A 249 -3.49 20.61 10.80
C GLY A 249 -2.74 20.76 12.13
N LYS A 250 -3.16 21.73 12.97
CA LYS A 250 -2.65 21.83 14.36
C LYS A 250 -3.01 20.60 15.20
N THR A 251 -4.19 20.05 14.96
CA THR A 251 -4.68 18.80 15.56
C THR A 251 -5.25 17.92 14.45
N PHE A 252 -5.40 16.63 14.74
CA PHE A 252 -6.14 15.71 13.88
C PHE A 252 -7.60 15.70 14.29
N THR A 253 -8.53 15.61 13.34
CA THR A 253 -9.97 15.52 13.64
C THR A 253 -10.67 14.52 12.74
N TRP A 254 -11.39 13.57 13.34
CA TRP A 254 -12.25 12.64 12.63
C TRP A 254 -13.56 13.33 12.25
N ILE A 255 -13.85 13.38 10.95
CA ILE A 255 -15.11 13.91 10.43
C ILE A 255 -15.96 12.80 9.83
N THR A 256 -17.26 12.84 10.14
CA THR A 256 -18.23 11.93 9.52
C THR A 256 -18.75 12.58 8.24
N GLN A 257 -18.43 11.97 7.10
CA GLN A 257 -18.90 12.43 5.79
C GLN A 257 -20.29 11.86 5.48
N ILE A 258 -21.16 12.69 4.89
CA ILE A 258 -22.42 12.23 4.29
C ILE A 258 -22.12 11.81 2.85
N ILE A 259 -22.13 10.51 2.61
CA ILE A 259 -21.91 9.96 1.27
C ILE A 259 -23.22 10.03 0.50
N ASN A 260 -23.22 10.77 -0.62
CA ASN A 260 -24.34 10.80 -1.57
C ASN A 260 -24.06 9.86 -2.75
N GLY A 261 -25.11 9.23 -3.27
CA GLY A 261 -25.03 8.31 -4.41
C GLY A 261 -25.04 6.83 -4.00
N SER A 262 -24.72 5.95 -4.96
CA SER A 262 -24.61 4.51 -4.70
C SER A 262 -23.42 4.25 -3.76
N LYS A 263 -23.70 3.62 -2.62
CA LYS A 263 -22.65 3.20 -1.69
C LYS A 263 -21.69 2.28 -2.45
N PRO A 264 -20.39 2.59 -2.50
CA PRO A 264 -19.42 1.70 -3.12
C PRO A 264 -19.41 0.36 -2.36
N PRO A 265 -19.06 -0.75 -3.02
CA PRO A 265 -19.09 -2.07 -2.40
C PRO A 265 -18.23 -2.07 -1.14
N ILE A 266 -18.66 -2.86 -0.16
CA ILE A 266 -17.84 -3.17 1.01
C ILE A 266 -16.67 -4.00 0.48
N VAL A 267 -15.48 -3.42 0.54
CA VAL A 267 -14.26 -4.07 0.06
C VAL A 267 -13.18 -4.02 1.13
N TYR A 268 -12.40 -5.08 1.20
CA TYR A 268 -11.18 -5.19 1.98
C TYR A 268 -10.07 -5.75 1.09
N SER A 269 -8.81 -5.67 1.55
CA SER A 269 -7.66 -6.10 0.75
C SER A 269 -7.63 -5.43 -0.65
N HIS A 270 -7.99 -4.14 -0.71
CA HIS A 270 -8.10 -3.36 -1.94
C HIS A 270 -7.09 -2.21 -1.96
N ASN A 271 -6.90 -1.60 -3.13
CA ASN A 271 -6.13 -0.37 -3.26
C ASN A 271 -7.07 0.82 -3.49
N ALA A 272 -6.58 2.00 -3.13
CA ALA A 272 -7.18 3.23 -3.59
C ALA A 272 -6.11 4.22 -4.04
N ILE A 273 -6.43 4.94 -5.11
CA ILE A 273 -5.55 5.93 -5.72
C ILE A 273 -6.38 7.18 -6.00
N LEU A 274 -5.78 8.33 -5.76
CA LEU A 274 -6.36 9.62 -6.15
C LEU A 274 -5.91 9.97 -7.57
N VAL A 275 -6.87 10.22 -8.47
CA VAL A 275 -6.65 10.71 -9.84
C VAL A 275 -7.45 11.99 -10.02
N GLY A 276 -6.77 13.14 -10.04
CA GLY A 276 -7.45 14.44 -9.92
C GLY A 276 -8.26 14.49 -8.62
N ASP A 277 -9.55 14.80 -8.70
CA ASP A 277 -10.46 14.86 -7.55
C ASP A 277 -11.19 13.52 -7.30
N LEU A 278 -10.83 12.46 -8.02
CA LEU A 278 -11.49 11.16 -7.96
C LEU A 278 -10.62 10.14 -7.23
N MET A 279 -11.12 9.63 -6.10
CA MET A 279 -10.63 8.40 -5.49
C MET A 279 -11.17 7.20 -6.29
N ILE A 280 -10.26 6.44 -6.89
CA ILE A 280 -10.53 5.18 -7.57
C ILE A 280 -10.14 4.04 -6.62
N VAL A 281 -11.11 3.19 -6.30
CA VAL A 281 -10.92 1.97 -5.51
C VAL A 281 -10.80 0.79 -6.47
N THR A 282 -9.75 0.01 -6.31
CA THR A 282 -9.41 -1.05 -7.27
C THR A 282 -9.12 -2.37 -6.59
N LEU A 283 -9.69 -3.42 -7.17
CA LEU A 283 -9.32 -4.82 -7.03
C LEU A 283 -9.31 -5.28 -5.56
N GLY A 284 -10.50 -5.33 -4.96
CA GLY A 284 -10.76 -5.77 -3.59
C GLY A 284 -11.67 -6.99 -3.49
N MET A 285 -11.62 -7.65 -2.32
CA MET A 285 -12.48 -8.77 -1.92
C MET A 285 -13.74 -8.30 -1.19
#